data_AF-A0A7W7H668-F1
#
_entry.id   AF-A0A7W7H668-F1
#
_cell.length_a   1.000
_cell.length_b   1.000
_cell.length_c   1.000
_cell.angle_alpha   90.00
_cell.angle_beta   90.00
_cell.angle_gamma   90.00
#
_symmetry.space_group_name_H-M   'P 1'
#
loop_
_entity.id
_entity.type
_entity.pdbx_description
1 polymer ?
#
loop_
_entity_poly.entity_id
_entity_poly.type
_entity_poly.pdbx_seq_one_letter_code
_entity_poly.pdbx_strand_id
1 'polypeptide(L)'
;METADDGTSTAQSLSTWLDRLTFADLTEGEATARIIDTIAEWADWQGWRVYRRAPSVVPLPPPLRGNSVLDVACARPGGAAPIAIEVDRTDRQRTVDKLLAEAAAGRLAVWVRWGPGPFPPPPLPVHLVTRHAARRSGKWHTVSERPAPDHSTAAPVVAEAEELPWEQ
;
A
#
# COMPACT_ATOMS: atom_id res chain seq x y z
N MET A 1 -3.71 12.08 27.60
CA MET A 1 -3.85 12.27 26.14
C MET A 1 -2.44 12.25 25.58
N GLU A 2 -2.02 11.12 25.06
CA GLU A 2 -0.66 10.92 24.52
C GLU A 2 -0.59 11.63 23.17
N THR A 3 0.18 12.71 23.08
CA THR A 3 0.41 13.41 21.82
C THR A 3 1.28 12.52 20.95
N ALA A 4 0.70 11.92 19.91
CA ALA A 4 1.46 11.17 18.92
C ALA A 4 2.58 12.06 18.35
N ASP A 5 3.79 11.51 18.25
CA ASP A 5 4.89 12.13 17.51
C ASP A 5 4.45 12.43 16.05
N ASP A 6 5.00 13.49 15.46
CA ASP A 6 4.76 13.95 14.09
C ASP A 6 4.91 12.79 13.08
N GLY A 7 5.88 11.90 13.30
CA GLY A 7 6.06 10.66 12.55
C GLY A 7 4.82 9.76 12.53
N THR A 8 4.32 9.44 13.73
CA THR A 8 3.15 8.59 13.92
C THR A 8 1.89 9.23 13.35
N SER A 9 1.66 10.52 13.60
CA SER A 9 0.49 11.23 13.07
C SER A 9 0.50 11.32 11.53
N THR A 10 1.67 11.50 10.93
CA THR A 10 1.86 11.50 9.47
C THR A 10 1.58 10.12 8.87
N ALA A 11 2.13 9.05 9.44
CA ALA A 11 1.88 7.69 9.00
C ALA A 11 0.40 7.31 9.12
N GLN A 12 -0.25 7.71 10.22
CA GLN A 12 -1.68 7.50 10.42
C GLN A 12 -2.53 8.26 9.40
N SER A 13 -2.18 9.51 9.08
CA SER A 13 -2.84 10.29 8.02
C SER A 13 -2.76 9.58 6.67
N LEU A 14 -1.58 9.06 6.31
CA LEU A 14 -1.42 8.29 5.07
C LEU A 14 -2.24 7.00 5.08
N SER A 15 -2.28 6.29 6.22
CA SER A 15 -3.12 5.09 6.37
C SER A 15 -4.58 5.41 6.10
N THR A 16 -5.13 6.43 6.76
CA THR A 16 -6.54 6.85 6.55
C THR A 16 -6.83 7.27 5.10
N TRP A 17 -5.85 7.87 4.41
CA TRP A 17 -6.00 8.20 3.00
C TRP A 17 -6.04 6.95 2.12
N LEU A 18 -5.06 6.04 2.30
CA LEU A 18 -5.00 4.78 1.57
C LEU A 18 -6.17 3.86 1.88
N ASP A 19 -6.82 3.98 3.05
CA ASP A 19 -8.02 3.22 3.38
C ASP A 19 -9.17 3.44 2.38
N ARG A 20 -9.22 4.63 1.77
CA ARG A 20 -10.22 5.03 0.77
C ARG A 20 -9.90 4.53 -0.65
N LEU A 21 -8.67 4.10 -0.90
CA LEU A 21 -8.23 3.67 -2.22
C LEU A 21 -8.95 2.39 -2.64
N THR A 22 -9.76 2.41 -3.69
CA THR A 22 -10.33 1.18 -4.26
C THR A 22 -9.74 0.89 -5.63
N PHE A 23 -9.48 -0.39 -5.91
CA PHE A 23 -9.17 -0.87 -7.25
C PHE A 23 -9.58 -2.34 -7.41
N ALA A 24 -9.77 -2.76 -8.65
CA ALA A 24 -10.10 -4.12 -9.03
C ALA A 24 -9.40 -4.47 -10.35
N ASP A 25 -9.17 -5.77 -10.57
CA ASP A 25 -8.69 -6.34 -11.84
C ASP A 25 -7.31 -5.85 -12.30
N LEU A 26 -6.50 -5.33 -11.37
CA LEU A 26 -5.17 -4.83 -11.67
C LEU A 26 -4.11 -5.93 -11.63
N THR A 27 -3.11 -5.86 -12.50
CA THR A 27 -1.85 -6.60 -12.32
C THR A 27 -1.11 -6.07 -11.08
N GLU A 28 -0.07 -6.80 -10.64
CA GLU A 28 0.75 -6.36 -9.52
C GLU A 28 1.42 -5.00 -9.77
N GLY A 29 1.91 -4.77 -10.98
CA GLY A 29 2.52 -3.50 -11.39
C GLY A 29 1.52 -2.35 -11.41
N GLU A 30 0.34 -2.55 -12.00
CA GLU A 30 -0.73 -1.55 -12.03
C GLU A 30 -1.24 -1.21 -10.63
N ALA A 31 -1.41 -2.21 -9.75
CA ALA A 31 -1.82 -1.99 -8.36
C ALA A 31 -0.76 -1.18 -7.59
N THR A 32 0.53 -1.49 -7.78
CA THR A 32 1.64 -0.74 -7.16
C THR A 32 1.67 0.70 -7.65
N ALA A 33 1.56 0.91 -8.98
CA ALA A 33 1.51 2.24 -9.57
C ALA A 33 0.32 3.06 -9.04
N ARG A 34 -0.87 2.44 -8.95
CA ARG A 34 -2.07 3.07 -8.39
C ARG A 34 -1.90 3.48 -6.93
N ILE A 35 -1.23 2.66 -6.12
CA ILE A 35 -0.91 3.01 -4.72
C ILE A 35 0.07 4.19 -4.67
N ILE A 36 1.14 4.16 -5.48
CA ILE A 36 2.11 5.27 -5.58
C ILE A 36 1.43 6.58 -6.01
N ASP A 37 0.54 6.52 -7.00
CA ASP A 37 -0.24 7.68 -7.43
C ASP A 37 -1.09 8.25 -6.29
N THR A 38 -1.75 7.37 -5.53
CA THR A 38 -2.58 7.76 -4.39
C THR A 38 -1.76 8.39 -3.26
N ILE A 39 -0.54 7.90 -3.00
CA ILE A 39 0.39 8.49 -2.03
C ILE A 39 0.81 9.89 -2.50
N ALA A 40 1.09 10.05 -3.80
CA ALA A 40 1.43 11.35 -4.36
C ALA A 40 0.27 12.35 -4.24
N GLU A 41 -0.97 11.91 -4.52
CA GLU A 41 -2.19 12.72 -4.32
C GLU A 41 -2.36 13.15 -2.85
N TRP A 42 -2.14 12.23 -1.91
CA TRP A 42 -2.17 12.56 -0.48
C TRP A 42 -1.13 13.63 -0.14
N ALA A 43 0.11 13.46 -0.56
CA ALA A 43 1.18 14.41 -0.25
C ALA A 43 0.94 15.78 -0.90
N ASP A 44 0.41 15.82 -2.12
CA ASP A 44 0.01 17.05 -2.78
C ASP A 44 -1.15 17.74 -2.03
N TRP A 45 -2.13 16.97 -1.55
CA TRP A 45 -3.23 17.47 -0.71
C TRP A 45 -2.72 18.07 0.62
N GLN A 46 -1.63 17.55 1.18
CA GLN A 46 -0.94 18.15 2.34
C GLN A 46 -0.15 19.43 2.00
N GLY A 47 -0.08 19.81 0.71
CA GLY A 47 0.72 20.94 0.23
C GLY A 47 2.23 20.66 0.20
N TRP A 48 2.64 19.39 0.12
CA TRP A 48 4.05 19.00 0.08
C TRP A 48 4.54 18.84 -1.35
N ARG A 49 5.83 19.09 -1.57
CA ARG A 49 6.42 18.85 -2.89
C ARG A 49 6.76 17.38 -3.03
N VAL A 50 6.16 16.74 -4.03
CA VAL A 50 6.31 15.30 -4.29
C VAL A 50 7.39 15.02 -5.32
N TYR A 51 8.21 14.01 -5.05
CA TYR A 51 9.21 13.46 -5.96
C TYR A 51 8.98 11.96 -6.12
N ARG A 52 8.61 11.53 -7.31
CA ARG A 52 8.56 10.11 -7.66
C ARG A 52 9.94 9.64 -8.06
N ARG A 53 10.30 8.41 -7.72
CA ARG A 53 11.62 7.84 -8.07
C ARG A 53 12.78 8.73 -7.59
N ALA A 54 12.69 9.24 -6.37
CA ALA A 54 13.70 10.14 -5.80
C ALA A 54 14.99 9.39 -5.45
N PRO A 55 16.18 10.01 -5.56
CA PRO A 55 17.41 9.39 -5.07
C PRO A 55 17.36 9.14 -3.56
N SER A 56 17.67 7.92 -3.16
CA SER A 56 17.90 7.53 -1.77
C SER A 56 19.27 8.04 -1.29
N VAL A 57 19.49 8.05 0.02
CA VAL A 57 20.81 8.22 0.63
C VAL A 57 21.70 6.98 0.48
N VAL A 58 21.12 5.82 0.14
CA VAL A 58 21.86 4.57 0.01
C VAL A 58 22.50 4.48 -1.39
N PRO A 59 23.84 4.36 -1.48
CA PRO A 59 24.54 4.21 -2.75
C PRO A 59 24.23 2.86 -3.41
N LEU A 60 24.31 2.81 -4.73
CA LEU A 60 24.27 1.54 -5.45
C LEU A 60 25.54 0.71 -5.17
N PRO A 61 25.43 -0.63 -5.10
CA PRO A 61 26.60 -1.47 -4.90
C PRO A 61 27.56 -1.40 -6.10
N PRO A 62 28.87 -1.52 -5.89
CA PRO A 62 29.84 -1.61 -6.98
C PRO A 62 29.50 -2.76 -7.96
N PRO A 63 29.77 -2.62 -9.28
CA PRO A 63 30.41 -1.47 -9.94
C PRO A 63 29.43 -0.37 -10.37
N LEU A 64 28.16 -0.44 -9.96
CA LEU A 64 27.18 0.60 -10.28
C LEU A 64 27.56 1.92 -9.59
N ARG A 65 27.05 3.04 -10.11
CA ARG A 65 27.34 4.40 -9.62
C ARG A 65 26.04 5.14 -9.34
N GLY A 66 26.06 6.06 -8.39
CA GLY A 66 24.89 6.81 -7.96
C GLY A 66 24.18 6.15 -6.79
N ASN A 67 22.94 6.58 -6.55
CA ASN A 67 22.16 6.10 -5.41
C ASN A 67 21.02 5.19 -5.86
N SER A 68 20.59 4.34 -4.93
CA SER A 68 19.32 3.64 -5.07
C SER A 68 18.15 4.63 -5.10
N VAL A 69 16.96 4.15 -5.41
CA VAL A 69 15.79 4.99 -5.67
C VAL A 69 14.70 4.69 -4.66
N LEU A 70 14.06 5.76 -4.18
CA LEU A 70 12.83 5.76 -3.41
C LEU A 70 11.63 5.79 -4.33
N ASP A 71 10.56 5.06 -4.01
CA ASP A 71 9.31 5.14 -4.81
C ASP A 71 8.73 6.55 -4.77
N VAL A 72 8.61 7.11 -3.57
CA VAL A 72 8.15 8.49 -3.34
C VAL A 72 9.00 9.15 -2.25
N ALA A 73 9.31 10.42 -2.45
CA ALA A 73 9.80 11.31 -1.40
C ALA A 73 8.99 12.61 -1.38
N CYS A 74 8.82 13.18 -0.19
CA CYS A 74 8.06 14.42 0.00
C CYS A 74 8.91 15.45 0.75
N ALA A 75 9.04 16.66 0.22
CA ALA A 75 9.60 17.79 0.95
C ALA A 75 8.47 18.56 1.65
N ARG A 76 8.60 18.71 2.97
CA ARG A 76 7.62 19.39 3.82
C ARG A 76 8.04 20.85 4.05
N PRO A 77 7.08 21.79 4.17
CA PRO A 77 7.37 23.19 4.47
C PRO A 77 7.86 23.37 5.91
N GLY A 78 8.39 24.55 6.22
CA GLY A 78 8.69 24.96 7.61
C GLY A 78 9.86 24.23 8.27
N GLY A 79 10.71 23.55 7.49
CA GLY A 79 11.88 22.83 8.03
C GLY A 79 11.54 21.47 8.66
N ALA A 80 10.30 20.98 8.52
CA ALA A 80 9.94 19.64 8.96
C ALA A 80 10.71 18.56 8.19
N ALA A 81 10.95 17.42 8.84
CA ALA A 81 11.69 16.30 8.26
C ALA A 81 11.07 15.84 6.92
N PRO A 82 11.84 15.73 5.83
CA PRO A 82 11.35 15.14 4.59
C PRO A 82 10.90 13.70 4.79
N ILE A 83 9.99 13.23 3.94
CA ILE A 83 9.47 11.85 4.01
C ILE A 83 10.11 11.00 2.92
N ALA A 84 10.53 9.79 3.27
CA ALA A 84 10.98 8.75 2.35
C ALA A 84 10.00 7.56 2.40
N ILE A 85 9.46 7.16 1.25
CA ILE A 85 8.41 6.14 1.17
C ILE A 85 8.79 5.06 0.17
N GLU A 86 8.62 3.81 0.60
CA GLU A 86 8.73 2.60 -0.23
C GLU A 86 7.41 1.85 -0.26
N VAL A 87 7.07 1.26 -1.40
CA VAL A 87 5.83 0.51 -1.60
C VAL A 87 6.18 -0.92 -2.03
N ASP A 88 5.96 -1.88 -1.13
CA ASP A 88 6.24 -3.28 -1.42
C ASP A 88 5.07 -4.20 -1.09
N ARG A 89 4.95 -5.27 -1.87
CA ARG A 89 4.11 -6.43 -1.54
C ARG A 89 4.85 -7.48 -0.70
N THR A 90 6.15 -7.69 -0.97
CA THR A 90 6.97 -8.75 -0.34
C THR A 90 7.89 -8.20 0.73
N ASP A 91 8.08 -8.93 1.82
CA ASP A 91 8.97 -8.51 2.90
C ASP A 91 10.43 -8.59 2.42
N ARG A 92 11.04 -7.44 2.17
CA ARG A 92 12.38 -7.33 1.59
C ARG A 92 13.30 -6.61 2.57
N GLN A 93 14.25 -7.35 3.14
CA GLN A 93 15.27 -6.79 4.04
C GLN A 93 15.97 -5.58 3.44
N ARG A 94 16.30 -5.63 2.14
CA ARG A 94 16.92 -4.50 1.42
C ARG A 94 16.09 -3.21 1.49
N THR A 95 14.76 -3.30 1.46
CA THR A 95 13.88 -2.13 1.61
C THR A 95 13.96 -1.58 3.03
N VAL A 96 13.94 -2.46 4.03
CA VAL A 96 14.08 -2.09 5.44
C VAL A 96 15.41 -1.38 5.69
N ASP A 97 16.52 -1.95 5.22
CA ASP A 97 17.85 -1.36 5.39
C ASP A 97 17.93 0.03 4.75
N LYS A 98 17.30 0.19 3.57
CA LYS A 98 17.21 1.48 2.88
C LYS A 98 16.43 2.50 3.71
N LEU A 99 15.25 2.14 4.21
CA LEU A 99 14.43 3.02 5.04
C LEU A 99 15.09 3.36 6.39
N LEU A 100 15.81 2.43 7.01
CA LEU A 100 16.61 2.70 8.21
C LEU A 100 17.72 3.72 7.93
N ALA A 101 18.38 3.62 6.77
CA ALA A 101 19.38 4.62 6.37
C ALA A 101 18.76 6.01 6.11
N GLU A 102 17.58 6.07 5.51
CA GLU A 102 16.84 7.34 5.35
C GLU A 102 16.48 7.95 6.71
N ALA A 103 16.02 7.13 7.65
CA ALA A 103 15.71 7.58 9.00
C ALA A 103 16.95 8.09 9.74
N ALA A 104 18.07 7.38 9.63
CA ALA A 104 19.35 7.82 10.19
C ALA A 104 19.83 9.16 9.57
N ALA A 105 19.43 9.45 8.33
CA ALA A 105 19.67 10.73 7.67
C ALA A 105 18.66 11.83 8.05
N GLY A 106 17.81 11.59 9.06
CA GLY A 106 16.84 12.56 9.59
C GLY A 106 15.55 12.68 8.78
N ARG A 107 15.23 11.70 7.92
CA ARG A 107 13.95 11.64 7.20
C ARG A 107 12.93 10.82 7.96
N LEU A 108 11.65 11.14 7.80
CA LEU A 108 10.56 10.28 8.23
C LEU A 108 10.46 9.11 7.24
N ALA A 109 10.82 7.90 7.67
CA ALA A 109 10.80 6.71 6.83
C ALA A 109 9.47 5.94 6.96
N VAL A 110 8.80 5.72 5.84
CA VAL A 110 7.52 4.99 5.77
C VAL A 110 7.63 3.81 4.83
N TRP A 111 7.24 2.64 5.31
CA TRP A 111 7.05 1.46 4.49
C TRP A 111 5.58 1.20 4.26
N VAL A 112 5.13 1.34 3.01
CA VAL A 112 3.78 0.99 2.60
C VAL A 112 3.78 -0.48 2.15
N ARG A 113 3.06 -1.32 2.89
CA ARG A 113 2.89 -2.74 2.60
C ARG A 113 1.51 -2.99 2.01
N TRP A 114 1.40 -3.72 0.91
CA TRP A 114 0.10 -4.03 0.32
C TRP A 114 -0.04 -5.50 -0.08
N GLY A 115 -1.28 -6.00 -0.09
CA GLY A 115 -1.59 -7.42 -0.34
C GLY A 115 -2.44 -8.05 0.78
N PRO A 116 -2.46 -9.39 0.90
CA PRO A 116 -3.41 -10.06 1.81
C PRO A 116 -3.08 -9.86 3.29
N GLY A 117 -1.83 -9.57 3.63
CA GLY A 117 -1.36 -9.56 5.01
C GLY A 117 -1.32 -10.96 5.64
N PRO A 118 -1.01 -11.07 6.94
CA PRO A 118 -0.58 -9.99 7.82
C PRO A 118 0.81 -9.44 7.44
N PHE A 119 1.13 -8.23 7.90
CA PHE A 119 2.43 -7.61 7.69
C PHE A 119 3.10 -7.38 9.05
N PRO A 120 4.24 -8.04 9.35
CA PRO A 120 5.00 -7.77 10.55
C PRO A 120 5.45 -6.31 10.59
N PRO A 121 5.49 -5.67 11.78
CA PRO A 121 6.03 -4.32 11.91
C PRO A 121 7.53 -4.32 11.58
N PRO A 122 8.04 -3.33 10.83
CA PRO A 122 9.47 -3.15 10.64
C PRO A 122 10.13 -2.65 11.93
N PRO A 123 11.48 -2.73 12.02
CA PRO A 123 12.22 -2.10 13.10
C PRO A 123 11.95 -0.59 13.17
N LEU A 124 11.88 -0.07 14.40
CA LEU A 124 11.86 1.38 14.61
C LEU A 124 13.17 2.02 14.09
N PRO A 125 13.12 3.26 13.57
CA PRO A 125 11.95 4.17 13.55
C PRO A 125 11.14 4.10 12.23
N VAL A 126 11.19 3.00 11.47
CA VAL A 126 10.41 2.90 10.23
C VAL A 126 8.92 2.75 10.55
N HIS A 127 8.08 3.61 9.99
CA HIS A 127 6.63 3.52 10.16
C HIS A 127 6.01 2.58 9.13
N LEU A 128 5.15 1.66 9.58
CA LEU A 128 4.38 0.79 8.70
C LEU A 128 3.02 1.41 8.36
N VAL A 129 2.68 1.43 7.08
CA VAL A 129 1.32 1.72 6.59
C VAL A 129 0.88 0.55 5.71
N THR A 130 -0.37 0.10 5.85
CA THR A 130 -0.86 -1.08 5.13
C THR A 130 -1.98 -0.73 4.15
N ARG A 131 -2.06 -1.47 3.05
CA ARG A 131 -3.23 -1.50 2.16
C ARG A 131 -3.62 -2.94 1.83
N HIS A 132 -4.73 -3.41 2.39
CA HIS A 132 -5.19 -4.77 2.17
C HIS A 132 -5.74 -4.97 0.75
N ALA A 133 -5.27 -6.02 0.08
CA ALA A 133 -5.71 -6.44 -1.24
C ALA A 133 -5.69 -7.96 -1.37
N ALA A 134 -6.68 -8.51 -2.06
CA ALA A 134 -6.79 -9.92 -2.38
C ALA A 134 -6.41 -10.18 -3.84
N ARG A 135 -5.95 -11.40 -4.12
CA ARG A 135 -5.63 -11.85 -5.48
C ARG A 135 -6.64 -12.89 -5.95
N ARG A 136 -7.28 -12.64 -7.10
CA ARG A 136 -8.22 -13.57 -7.76
C ARG A 136 -7.86 -13.68 -9.23
N SER A 137 -7.76 -14.91 -9.74
CA SER A 137 -7.45 -15.16 -11.16
C SER A 137 -6.23 -14.39 -11.68
N GLY A 138 -5.19 -14.27 -10.84
CA GLY A 138 -3.95 -13.54 -11.18
C GLY A 138 -4.01 -12.02 -11.02
N LYS A 139 -5.19 -11.44 -10.81
CA LYS A 139 -5.44 -10.00 -10.64
C LYS A 139 -5.67 -9.60 -9.18
N TRP A 140 -5.45 -8.33 -8.89
CA TRP A 140 -5.50 -7.74 -7.56
C TRP A 140 -6.69 -6.81 -7.39
N HIS A 141 -7.29 -6.89 -6.21
CA HIS A 141 -8.44 -6.10 -5.82
C HIS A 141 -8.27 -5.65 -4.38
N THR A 142 -8.62 -4.42 -4.06
CA THR A 142 -8.67 -3.97 -2.67
C THR A 142 -9.76 -4.70 -1.91
N VAL A 143 -9.46 -5.17 -0.72
CA VAL A 143 -10.48 -5.75 0.16
C VAL A 143 -11.35 -4.60 0.66
N SER A 144 -12.65 -4.68 0.40
CA SER A 144 -13.62 -3.79 1.03
C SER A 144 -14.19 -4.50 2.24
N GLU A 145 -14.30 -3.82 3.38
CA GLU A 145 -15.02 -4.31 4.57
C GLU A 145 -16.55 -4.37 4.34
N ARG A 146 -17.02 -4.51 3.09
CA ARG A 146 -18.44 -4.73 2.87
C ARG A 146 -18.80 -6.08 3.48
N PRO A 147 -19.86 -6.16 4.30
CA PRO A 147 -20.40 -7.44 4.70
C PRO A 147 -20.64 -8.30 3.44
N ALA A 148 -20.49 -9.62 3.57
CA ALA A 148 -20.85 -10.52 2.48
C ALA A 148 -22.25 -10.13 1.96
N PRO A 149 -22.46 -10.05 0.64
CA PRO A 149 -23.79 -9.74 0.11
C PRO A 149 -24.79 -10.72 0.71
N ASP A 150 -25.97 -10.21 1.09
CA ASP A 150 -27.08 -11.05 1.55
C ASP A 150 -27.40 -12.06 0.44
N HIS A 151 -26.84 -13.27 0.56
CA HIS A 151 -27.29 -14.38 -0.24
C HIS A 151 -28.71 -14.64 0.23
N SER A 152 -29.70 -14.33 -0.62
CA SER A 152 -31.05 -14.82 -0.40
C SER A 152 -30.94 -16.32 -0.24
N THR A 153 -31.23 -16.81 0.97
CA THR A 153 -31.44 -18.23 1.25
C THR A 153 -32.71 -18.64 0.54
N ALA A 154 -32.67 -18.72 -0.78
CA ALA A 154 -33.65 -19.46 -1.54
C ALA A 154 -33.38 -20.92 -1.18
N ALA A 155 -34.14 -21.43 -0.21
CA ALA A 155 -34.28 -22.87 -0.05
C ALA A 155 -34.58 -23.45 -1.44
N PRO A 156 -33.92 -24.54 -1.87
CA PRO A 156 -34.27 -25.17 -3.12
C PRO A 156 -35.74 -25.58 -3.01
N VAL A 157 -36.60 -24.91 -3.78
CA VAL A 157 -37.91 -25.44 -4.07
C VAL A 157 -37.62 -26.69 -4.88
N VAL A 158 -37.88 -27.85 -4.29
CA VAL A 158 -37.85 -29.12 -5.00
C VAL A 158 -38.98 -29.04 -6.01
N ALA A 159 -38.67 -28.54 -7.21
CA ALA A 159 -39.55 -28.71 -8.35
C ALA A 159 -39.41 -30.17 -8.75
N GLU A 160 -40.51 -30.93 -8.61
CA GLU A 160 -40.63 -32.26 -9.23
C GLU A 160 -40.23 -32.13 -10.69
N ALA A 161 -39.27 -32.97 -11.11
CA ALA A 161 -38.91 -33.10 -12.50
C ALA A 161 -40.13 -33.63 -13.27
N GLU A 162 -40.78 -32.75 -14.03
CA GLU A 162 -41.78 -33.16 -15.01
C GLU A 162 -41.00 -33.81 -16.18
N GLU A 163 -41.07 -35.14 -16.27
CA GLU A 163 -40.52 -35.90 -17.39
C GLU A 163 -41.23 -35.47 -18.68
N LEU A 164 -40.47 -34.93 -19.64
CA LEU A 164 -40.97 -34.65 -20.98
C LEU A 164 -41.20 -35.99 -21.72
N PRO A 165 -42.37 -36.19 -22.34
CA PRO A 165 -42.65 -37.40 -23.10
C PRO A 165 -41.74 -37.50 -24.32
N TRP A 166 -41.18 -38.70 -24.51
CA TRP A 166 -40.45 -39.10 -25.71
C TRP A 166 -41.45 -39.37 -26.83
N GLU A 167 -41.43 -38.58 -27.89
CA GLU A 167 -42.12 -38.92 -29.14
C GLU A 167 -41.28 -39.94 -29.93
N GLN A 168 -41.95 -40.97 -30.44
CA GLN A 168 -41.41 -42.12 -31.19
C GLN A 168 -40.99 -41.78 -32.61
#